data_AF-E1X3Y4-F1
#
_entry.id   AF-E1X3Y4-F1
#
_cell.length_a   1.000
_cell.length_b   1.000
_cell.length_c   1.000
_cell.angle_alpha   90.00
_cell.angle_beta   90.00
_cell.angle_gamma   90.00
#
_symmetry.space_group_name_H-M   'P 1'
#
loop_
_entity.id
_entity.type
_entity.pdbx_description
1 polymer ?
#
loop_
_entity_poly.entity_id
_entity_poly.type
_entity_poly.pdbx_seq_one_letter_code
_entity_poly.pdbx_strand_id
1 'polypeptide(L)'
;MTQCVVCLWYLFLNQNLGVYMKKTMLAITIGFCTLTSSNVFAESKSTFCSKRNSSNKIQKQVANSDNFLAFRNQGGLINGGVCWWHSRFQRNAMVVARFRPELSEPTEKEVKKIIKAIRKGKSVVEIGGYYNIRDFSYDHADLIQRELEKWQKGDGFLRQQWAVGLWGSSEVDEEEMKERMDDLYTYVKKEGNIAYQMLQIKGIDSHAWLVFDMEKTSSGYDLLVLDSNYQRSQVYHYDEGMTSFHHSYYGDFVPYTGKKSEFRKALKAVEKYCN
;
A
#
# COMPACT_ATOMS: atom_id res chain seq x y z
N MET A 1 14.52 -16.21 -6.69
CA MET A 1 15.00 -17.44 -7.35
C MET A 1 16.08 -17.09 -8.40
N THR A 2 17.13 -16.35 -7.99
CA THR A 2 18.06 -15.67 -8.93
C THR A 2 19.53 -15.66 -8.46
N GLN A 3 19.87 -16.40 -7.40
CA GLN A 3 21.23 -16.40 -6.84
C GLN A 3 22.10 -17.63 -7.19
N CYS A 4 21.64 -18.52 -8.09
CA CYS A 4 22.40 -19.73 -8.45
C CYS A 4 23.27 -19.62 -9.72
N VAL A 5 23.17 -18.53 -10.50
CA VAL A 5 23.85 -18.46 -11.83
C VAL A 5 25.31 -18.00 -11.74
N VAL A 6 25.69 -17.26 -10.68
CA VAL A 6 27.05 -16.68 -10.59
C VAL A 6 28.12 -17.71 -10.16
N CYS A 7 27.75 -18.73 -9.38
CA CYS A 7 28.72 -19.78 -8.99
C CYS A 7 29.11 -20.72 -10.15
N LEU A 8 28.26 -20.87 -11.17
CA LEU A 8 28.53 -21.78 -12.29
C LEU A 8 29.46 -21.18 -13.36
N TRP A 9 29.57 -19.86 -13.45
CA TRP A 9 30.47 -19.20 -14.41
C TRP A 9 31.95 -19.32 -14.03
N TYR A 10 32.27 -19.38 -12.74
CA TYR A 10 33.67 -19.51 -12.28
C TYR A 10 34.25 -20.91 -12.54
N LEU A 11 33.41 -21.95 -12.68
CA LEU A 11 33.87 -23.30 -12.97
C LEU A 11 34.20 -23.53 -14.45
N PHE A 12 33.68 -22.70 -15.37
CA PHE A 12 33.86 -22.89 -16.82
C PHE A 12 35.13 -22.22 -17.38
N LEU A 13 35.73 -21.24 -16.69
CA LEU A 13 36.94 -20.54 -17.14
C LEU A 13 38.26 -21.29 -16.85
N ASN A 14 38.20 -22.48 -16.25
CA ASN A 14 39.40 -23.17 -15.73
C ASN A 14 39.86 -24.38 -16.56
N GLN A 15 39.52 -24.44 -17.86
CA GLN A 15 39.90 -25.56 -18.74
C GLN A 15 41.13 -25.31 -19.63
N ASN A 16 41.72 -24.10 -19.64
CA ASN A 16 42.85 -23.76 -20.54
C ASN A 16 44.15 -23.31 -19.86
N LEU A 17 44.32 -23.56 -18.55
CA LEU A 17 45.58 -23.22 -17.86
C LEU A 17 46.50 -24.44 -17.72
N GLY A 18 47.73 -24.26 -18.23
CA GLY A 18 48.78 -25.27 -18.30
C GLY A 18 49.17 -25.88 -16.95
N VAL A 19 49.66 -27.13 -17.03
CA VAL A 19 49.90 -28.07 -15.91
C VAL A 19 50.78 -27.51 -14.78
N TYR A 20 51.60 -26.49 -15.05
CA TYR A 20 52.55 -25.93 -14.07
C TYR A 20 52.02 -24.80 -13.17
N MET A 21 50.85 -24.21 -13.46
CA MET A 21 50.23 -23.18 -12.60
C MET A 21 49.14 -23.73 -11.66
N LYS A 22 48.88 -25.05 -11.69
CA LYS A 22 47.83 -25.69 -10.87
C LYS A 22 48.22 -25.96 -9.42
N LYS A 23 49.50 -25.92 -9.06
CA LYS A 23 49.97 -26.30 -7.71
C LYS A 23 50.16 -25.14 -6.74
N THR A 24 50.18 -23.90 -7.22
CA THR A 24 50.33 -22.69 -6.37
C THR A 24 49.07 -21.82 -6.29
N MET A 25 48.02 -22.13 -7.06
CA MET A 25 46.70 -21.48 -6.98
C MET A 25 45.61 -22.38 -6.36
N LEU A 26 45.97 -23.23 -5.40
CA LEU A 26 45.02 -24.07 -4.65
C LEU A 26 44.95 -23.72 -3.15
N ALA A 27 45.56 -22.60 -2.73
CA ALA A 27 45.66 -22.22 -1.32
C ALA A 27 44.99 -20.85 -0.99
N ILE A 28 44.26 -20.24 -1.93
CA ILE A 28 43.58 -18.95 -1.71
C ILE A 28 42.19 -19.00 -2.35
N THR A 29 41.31 -19.88 -1.85
CA THR A 29 39.87 -19.84 -2.18
C THR A 29 39.03 -20.51 -1.09
N ILE A 30 39.45 -20.41 0.17
CA ILE A 30 38.63 -20.76 1.34
C ILE A 30 38.66 -19.55 2.26
N GLY A 31 37.92 -18.51 1.91
CA GLY A 31 37.91 -17.29 2.68
C GLY A 31 36.72 -16.43 2.31
N PHE A 32 35.70 -16.45 3.16
CA PHE A 32 34.60 -15.50 3.18
C PHE A 32 33.54 -15.64 2.07
N CYS A 33 32.93 -16.83 1.97
CA CYS A 33 31.46 -16.84 1.94
C CYS A 33 30.96 -16.63 3.38
N THR A 34 31.21 -15.45 3.96
CA THR A 34 30.29 -14.97 4.98
C THR A 34 28.99 -14.75 4.25
N LEU A 35 28.15 -15.77 4.29
CA LEU A 35 26.71 -15.62 4.15
C LEU A 35 26.35 -14.51 5.14
N THR A 36 26.27 -13.28 4.64
CA THR A 36 25.44 -12.26 5.27
C THR A 36 24.03 -12.76 5.04
N SER A 37 23.65 -13.81 5.78
CA SER A 37 22.28 -14.08 6.14
C SER A 37 21.86 -12.76 6.73
N SER A 38 21.13 -11.95 5.95
CA SER A 38 20.40 -10.81 6.48
C SER A 38 19.59 -11.41 7.61
N ASN A 39 20.06 -11.29 8.85
CA ASN A 39 19.30 -11.69 10.01
C ASN A 39 18.10 -10.78 9.93
N VAL A 40 17.01 -11.30 9.38
CA VAL A 40 15.82 -10.50 9.19
C VAL A 40 15.20 -10.38 10.55
N PHE A 41 15.65 -9.37 11.28
CA PHE A 41 15.20 -9.13 12.64
C PHE A 41 13.73 -8.76 12.59
N ALA A 42 12.96 -9.48 13.40
CA ALA A 42 11.62 -9.12 13.80
C ALA A 42 11.46 -7.60 13.97
N GLU A 43 10.39 -7.00 13.43
CA GLU A 43 10.13 -5.60 13.74
C GLU A 43 9.80 -5.48 15.23
N SER A 44 10.74 -4.94 16.01
CA SER A 44 10.52 -4.71 17.45
C SER A 44 9.39 -3.70 17.69
N LYS A 45 8.77 -3.71 18.87
CA LYS A 45 7.75 -2.70 19.24
C LYS A 45 8.32 -1.28 19.10
N SER A 46 9.56 -1.07 19.57
CA SER A 46 10.25 0.22 19.46
C SER A 46 10.43 0.65 18.00
N THR A 47 10.89 -0.28 17.14
CA THR A 47 11.03 -0.03 15.70
C THR A 47 9.69 0.32 15.06
N PHE A 48 8.64 -0.46 15.32
CA PHE A 48 7.28 -0.20 14.85
C PHE A 48 6.82 1.21 15.27
N CYS A 49 6.93 1.55 16.54
CA CYS A 49 6.51 2.84 17.08
C CYS A 49 7.34 4.01 16.54
N SER A 50 8.66 3.85 16.42
CA SER A 50 9.56 4.89 15.88
C SER A 50 9.23 5.25 14.43
N LYS A 51 8.67 4.30 13.66
CA LYS A 51 8.22 4.48 12.27
C LYS A 51 6.83 5.14 12.17
N ARG A 52 6.01 5.09 13.23
CA ARG A 52 4.66 5.69 13.27
C ARG A 52 4.50 6.83 14.27
N ASN A 53 5.59 7.30 14.89
CA ASN A 53 5.53 8.38 15.88
C ASN A 53 5.32 9.78 15.28
N SER A 54 5.31 9.89 13.94
CA SER A 54 4.93 11.12 13.24
C SER A 54 4.33 10.80 11.88
N SER A 55 3.45 11.67 11.42
CA SER A 55 2.76 11.55 10.15
C SER A 55 3.72 11.48 8.95
N ASN A 56 4.79 12.29 8.95
CA ASN A 56 5.81 12.26 7.89
C ASN A 56 6.51 10.91 7.76
N LYS A 57 6.71 10.18 8.87
CA LYS A 57 7.32 8.85 8.80
C LYS A 57 6.35 7.81 8.24
N ILE A 58 5.07 7.90 8.58
CA ILE A 58 4.02 7.05 7.99
C ILE A 58 4.02 7.24 6.47
N GLN A 59 4.03 8.47 5.97
CA GLN A 59 4.06 8.75 4.52
C GLN A 59 5.28 8.15 3.81
N LYS A 60 6.48 8.28 4.40
CA LYS A 60 7.70 7.67 3.84
C LYS A 60 7.62 6.16 3.73
N GLN A 61 6.96 5.50 4.69
CA GLN A 61 6.74 4.04 4.60
C GLN A 61 5.77 3.71 3.47
N VAL A 62 4.72 4.50 3.32
CA VAL A 62 3.66 4.26 2.33
C VAL A 62 4.18 4.31 0.89
N ALA A 63 5.25 5.05 0.60
CA ALA A 63 5.86 5.07 -0.72
C ALA A 63 6.57 3.76 -1.11
N ASN A 64 6.87 2.85 -0.16
CA ASN A 64 7.51 1.58 -0.46
C ASN A 64 6.49 0.54 -0.97
N SER A 65 6.77 -0.07 -2.13
CA SER A 65 5.92 -1.11 -2.75
C SER A 65 5.72 -2.37 -1.91
N ASP A 66 6.61 -2.66 -0.95
CA ASP A 66 6.45 -3.75 0.01
C ASP A 66 5.25 -3.51 0.95
N ASN A 67 4.82 -2.24 1.07
CA ASN A 67 3.63 -1.87 1.80
C ASN A 67 2.36 -1.90 0.93
N PHE A 68 2.43 -2.42 -0.30
CA PHE A 68 1.28 -2.56 -1.22
C PHE A 68 0.68 -3.97 -1.22
N LEU A 69 -0.65 -4.06 -1.36
CA LEU A 69 -1.28 -5.35 -1.63
C LEU A 69 -0.70 -5.98 -2.90
N ALA A 70 -0.39 -7.26 -2.84
CA ALA A 70 0.24 -8.02 -3.93
C ALA A 70 -0.74 -8.52 -4.99
N PHE A 71 -2.04 -8.28 -4.81
CA PHE A 71 -3.06 -8.58 -5.80
C PHE A 71 -3.74 -7.29 -6.27
N ARG A 72 -4.28 -7.31 -7.49
CA ARG A 72 -5.19 -6.26 -7.96
C ARG A 72 -6.58 -6.60 -7.45
N ASN A 73 -7.39 -5.59 -7.17
CA ASN A 73 -8.78 -5.87 -6.86
C ASN A 73 -9.45 -6.59 -8.06
N GLN A 74 -10.32 -7.55 -7.76
CA GLN A 74 -11.10 -8.30 -8.74
C GLN A 74 -12.52 -8.46 -8.19
N GLY A 75 -13.53 -8.57 -9.05
CA GLY A 75 -14.90 -8.86 -8.61
C GLY A 75 -15.66 -7.68 -7.98
N GLY A 76 -16.68 -8.00 -7.17
CA GLY A 76 -17.69 -7.06 -6.67
C GLY A 76 -19.09 -7.27 -7.27
N LEU A 77 -20.05 -6.43 -6.91
CA LEU A 77 -21.37 -6.42 -7.56
C LEU A 77 -21.20 -5.88 -8.99
N ILE A 78 -21.41 -6.71 -10.02
CA ILE A 78 -21.29 -6.32 -11.45
C ILE A 78 -19.83 -6.13 -11.92
N ASN A 79 -18.88 -6.95 -11.44
CA ASN A 79 -17.46 -6.94 -11.87
C ASN A 79 -16.68 -5.62 -11.68
N GLY A 80 -17.32 -4.59 -11.13
CA GLY A 80 -16.75 -3.47 -10.38
C GLY A 80 -17.21 -3.59 -8.92
N GLY A 81 -16.61 -2.84 -8.00
CA GLY A 81 -17.19 -2.79 -6.66
C GLY A 81 -16.22 -2.57 -5.53
N VAL A 82 -15.17 -3.39 -5.46
CA VAL A 82 -14.39 -3.50 -4.22
C VAL A 82 -13.31 -2.43 -4.06
N CYS A 83 -13.04 -1.62 -5.10
CA CYS A 83 -12.00 -0.58 -5.13
C CYS A 83 -11.97 0.31 -3.87
N TRP A 84 -13.15 0.80 -3.45
CA TRP A 84 -13.31 1.60 -2.24
C TRP A 84 -12.84 0.87 -0.97
N TRP A 85 -13.25 -0.39 -0.82
CA TRP A 85 -12.91 -1.21 0.33
C TRP A 85 -11.46 -1.69 0.29
N HIS A 86 -10.94 -1.95 -0.91
CA HIS A 86 -9.54 -2.28 -1.15
C HIS A 86 -8.63 -1.14 -0.69
N SER A 87 -8.85 0.10 -1.16
CA SER A 87 -8.08 1.27 -0.72
C SER A 87 -8.22 1.55 0.78
N ARG A 88 -9.41 1.36 1.36
CA ARG A 88 -9.59 1.49 2.83
C ARG A 88 -8.81 0.43 3.61
N PHE A 89 -8.86 -0.82 3.19
CA PHE A 89 -8.13 -1.92 3.83
C PHE A 89 -6.62 -1.68 3.74
N GLN A 90 -6.14 -1.34 2.54
CA GLN A 90 -4.76 -1.02 2.26
C GLN A 90 -4.25 0.14 3.14
N ARG A 91 -5.01 1.24 3.22
CA ARG A 91 -4.67 2.37 4.09
C ARG A 91 -4.57 1.97 5.56
N ASN A 92 -5.46 1.11 6.05
CA ASN A 92 -5.38 0.63 7.42
C ASN A 92 -4.16 -0.28 7.63
N ALA A 93 -3.89 -1.19 6.69
CA ALA A 93 -2.76 -2.11 6.76
C ALA A 93 -1.42 -1.35 6.87
N MET A 94 -1.24 -0.30 6.07
CA MET A 94 -0.07 0.58 6.12
C MET A 94 0.18 1.17 7.52
N VAL A 95 -0.87 1.39 8.31
CA VAL A 95 -0.79 2.04 9.63
C VAL A 95 -0.69 1.03 10.77
N VAL A 96 -1.60 0.05 10.82
CA VAL A 96 -1.80 -0.79 12.02
C VAL A 96 -1.13 -2.15 11.97
N ALA A 97 -0.64 -2.60 10.81
CA ALA A 97 -0.01 -3.91 10.70
C ALA A 97 1.46 -3.89 11.18
N ARG A 98 1.80 -4.80 12.09
CA ARG A 98 3.16 -5.06 12.56
C ARG A 98 3.57 -6.48 12.19
N PHE A 99 4.60 -6.60 11.37
CA PHE A 99 5.05 -7.87 10.82
C PHE A 99 6.16 -8.52 11.66
N ARG A 100 6.02 -9.83 11.91
CA ARG A 100 6.83 -10.64 12.82
C ARG A 100 7.25 -11.94 12.12
N PRO A 101 8.19 -11.86 11.16
CA PRO A 101 8.58 -13.01 10.33
C PRO A 101 9.16 -14.19 11.12
N GLU A 102 9.63 -13.95 12.35
CA GLU A 102 10.16 -14.97 13.24
C GLU A 102 9.09 -15.80 13.96
N LEU A 103 7.83 -15.37 13.92
CA LEU A 103 6.70 -16.16 14.43
C LEU A 103 6.19 -17.12 13.35
N SER A 104 5.49 -18.18 13.76
CA SER A 104 4.83 -19.08 12.82
C SER A 104 3.77 -18.36 11.98
N GLU A 105 3.59 -18.79 10.74
CA GLU A 105 2.49 -18.36 9.90
C GLU A 105 1.13 -18.62 10.59
N PRO A 106 0.17 -17.69 10.49
CA PRO A 106 -1.15 -17.86 11.07
C PRO A 106 -1.93 -18.97 10.36
N THR A 107 -2.72 -19.72 11.11
CA THR A 107 -3.74 -20.61 10.54
C THR A 107 -4.78 -19.82 9.75
N GLU A 108 -5.50 -20.47 8.82
CA GLU A 108 -6.55 -19.80 8.04
C GLU A 108 -7.60 -19.07 8.92
N LYS A 109 -7.94 -19.64 10.08
CA LYS A 109 -8.86 -19.03 11.05
C LYS A 109 -8.28 -17.75 11.65
N GLU A 110 -6.98 -17.72 11.89
CA GLU A 110 -6.26 -16.55 12.38
C GLU A 110 -6.11 -15.49 11.28
N VAL A 111 -5.80 -15.89 10.04
CA VAL A 111 -5.79 -15.00 8.87
C VAL A 111 -7.11 -14.24 8.75
N LYS A 112 -8.25 -14.94 8.84
CA LYS A 112 -9.58 -14.29 8.83
C LYS A 112 -9.77 -13.29 9.98
N LYS A 113 -9.19 -13.54 11.15
CA LYS A 113 -9.22 -12.60 12.29
C LYS A 113 -8.32 -11.39 12.04
N ILE A 114 -7.11 -11.61 11.52
CA ILE A 114 -6.12 -10.58 11.16
C ILE A 114 -6.74 -9.63 10.14
N ILE A 115 -7.29 -10.15 9.03
CA ILE A 115 -7.93 -9.34 7.99
C ILE A 115 -9.06 -8.48 8.59
N LYS A 116 -9.92 -9.07 9.42
CA LYS A 116 -10.98 -8.31 10.12
C LYS A 116 -10.44 -7.26 11.09
N ALA A 117 -9.30 -7.52 11.74
CA ALA A 117 -8.68 -6.57 12.67
C ALA A 117 -8.09 -5.37 11.90
N ILE A 118 -7.36 -5.62 10.80
CA ILE A 118 -6.84 -4.60 9.88
C ILE A 118 -7.99 -3.75 9.33
N ARG A 119 -9.04 -4.40 8.82
CA ARG A 119 -10.26 -3.76 8.32
C ARG A 119 -10.85 -2.77 9.33
N LYS A 120 -10.89 -3.15 10.60
CA LYS A 120 -11.44 -2.31 11.68
C LYS A 120 -10.53 -1.16 12.06
N GLY A 121 -9.21 -1.31 11.96
CA GLY A 121 -8.23 -0.27 12.31
C GLY A 121 -8.35 0.22 13.77
N LYS A 122 -8.74 -0.65 14.70
CA LYS A 122 -9.00 -0.29 16.11
C LYS A 122 -7.88 -0.67 17.08
N SER A 123 -6.89 -1.44 16.61
CA SER A 123 -5.73 -1.88 17.37
C SER A 123 -4.59 -2.18 16.40
N VAL A 124 -3.35 -2.12 16.88
CA VAL A 124 -2.21 -2.71 16.16
C VAL A 124 -2.44 -4.22 16.01
N VAL A 125 -2.10 -4.76 14.84
CA VAL A 125 -2.31 -6.16 14.48
C VAL A 125 -0.96 -6.79 14.21
N GLU A 126 -0.56 -7.74 15.05
CA GLU A 126 0.66 -8.52 14.84
C GLU A 126 0.40 -9.65 13.84
N ILE A 127 1.29 -9.82 12.87
CA ILE A 127 1.17 -10.78 11.78
C ILE A 127 2.47 -11.61 11.74
N GLY A 128 2.36 -12.88 12.13
CA GLY A 128 3.48 -13.82 12.15
C GLY A 128 3.81 -14.40 10.78
N GLY A 129 5.07 -14.79 10.55
CA GLY A 129 5.50 -15.53 9.35
C GLY A 129 5.69 -14.69 8.07
N TYR A 130 5.38 -13.39 8.12
CA TYR A 130 5.46 -12.49 6.96
C TYR A 130 6.34 -11.28 7.26
N TYR A 131 7.01 -10.74 6.23
CA TYR A 131 7.87 -9.55 6.37
C TYR A 131 7.11 -8.23 6.19
N ASN A 132 6.07 -8.25 5.36
CA ASN A 132 5.31 -7.06 4.98
C ASN A 132 3.91 -7.45 4.49
N ILE A 133 3.10 -6.45 4.15
CA ILE A 133 1.72 -6.69 3.69
C ILE A 133 1.69 -7.29 2.29
N ARG A 134 2.70 -7.02 1.46
CA ARG A 134 2.81 -7.60 0.13
C ARG A 134 2.87 -9.13 0.23
N ASP A 135 3.76 -9.68 1.05
CA ASP A 135 3.89 -11.13 1.25
C ASP A 135 2.61 -11.73 1.82
N PHE A 136 2.09 -11.15 2.92
CA PHE A 136 0.85 -11.62 3.56
C PHE A 136 -0.34 -11.60 2.60
N SER A 137 -0.45 -10.56 1.78
CA SER A 137 -1.57 -10.41 0.84
C SER A 137 -1.41 -11.24 -0.43
N TYR A 138 -0.19 -11.65 -0.78
CA TYR A 138 0.05 -12.57 -1.86
C TYR A 138 -0.50 -13.95 -1.52
N ASP A 139 -0.14 -14.50 -0.36
CA ASP A 139 -0.56 -15.84 0.07
C ASP A 139 -2.03 -15.93 0.49
N HIS A 140 -2.67 -14.79 0.77
CA HIS A 140 -4.03 -14.73 1.27
C HIS A 140 -4.97 -13.85 0.46
N ALA A 141 -4.64 -13.58 -0.80
CA ALA A 141 -5.42 -12.74 -1.72
C ALA A 141 -6.92 -13.10 -1.71
N ASP A 142 -7.26 -14.38 -1.87
CA ASP A 142 -8.64 -14.87 -1.89
C ASP A 142 -9.40 -14.60 -0.58
N LEU A 143 -8.73 -14.74 0.56
CA LEU A 143 -9.34 -14.49 1.88
C LEU A 143 -9.58 -13.01 2.11
N ILE A 144 -8.64 -12.16 1.68
CA ILE A 144 -8.79 -10.71 1.76
C ILE A 144 -9.94 -10.28 0.85
N GLN A 145 -9.91 -10.69 -0.42
CA GLN A 145 -10.93 -10.38 -1.42
C GLN A 145 -12.34 -10.76 -0.94
N ARG A 146 -12.53 -11.99 -0.44
CA ARG A 146 -13.84 -12.43 0.11
C ARG A 146 -14.31 -11.58 1.29
N GLU A 147 -13.41 -11.13 2.17
CA GLU A 147 -13.79 -10.24 3.27
C GLU A 147 -14.10 -8.82 2.77
N LEU A 148 -13.41 -8.33 1.73
CA LEU A 148 -13.72 -7.04 1.09
C LEU A 148 -15.11 -7.07 0.44
N GLU A 149 -15.46 -8.14 -0.28
CA GLU A 149 -16.79 -8.31 -0.87
C GLU A 149 -17.88 -8.43 0.20
N LYS A 150 -17.60 -9.15 1.29
CA LYS A 150 -18.52 -9.22 2.43
C LYS A 150 -18.71 -7.84 3.07
N TRP A 151 -17.63 -7.07 3.18
CA TRP A 151 -17.67 -5.71 3.70
C TRP A 151 -18.45 -4.78 2.75
N GLN A 152 -18.24 -4.88 1.44
CA GLN A 152 -19.01 -4.19 0.42
C GLN A 152 -20.50 -4.47 0.56
N LYS A 153 -20.91 -5.74 0.61
CA LYS A 153 -22.32 -6.13 0.75
C LYS A 153 -22.92 -5.55 2.04
N GLY A 154 -22.18 -5.57 3.14
CA GLY A 154 -22.62 -5.00 4.41
C GLY A 154 -22.78 -3.48 4.38
N ASP A 155 -21.78 -2.74 3.88
CA ASP A 155 -21.85 -1.27 3.79
C ASP A 155 -22.86 -0.82 2.71
N GLY A 156 -22.95 -1.54 1.58
CA GLY A 156 -23.85 -1.24 0.47
C GLY A 156 -25.33 -1.45 0.81
N PHE A 157 -25.66 -2.53 1.51
CA PHE A 157 -27.03 -2.83 1.95
C PHE A 157 -27.48 -1.93 3.11
N LEU A 158 -26.61 -1.62 4.07
CA LEU A 158 -27.00 -0.92 5.30
C LEU A 158 -26.78 0.59 5.28
N ARG A 159 -25.88 1.12 4.44
CA ARG A 159 -25.44 2.52 4.49
C ARG A 159 -25.49 3.24 3.15
N GLN A 160 -26.08 2.61 2.13
CA GLN A 160 -26.22 3.16 0.77
C GLN A 160 -24.94 3.86 0.28
N GLN A 161 -23.76 3.32 0.62
CA GLN A 161 -22.49 3.99 0.33
C GLN A 161 -22.25 4.15 -1.18
N TRP A 162 -22.86 3.27 -1.99
CA TRP A 162 -22.93 3.41 -3.43
C TRP A 162 -23.70 4.68 -3.83
N ALA A 163 -24.82 5.00 -3.20
CA ALA A 163 -25.57 6.23 -3.50
C ALA A 163 -24.75 7.49 -3.14
N VAL A 164 -24.05 7.49 -2.00
CA VAL A 164 -23.20 8.63 -1.59
C VAL A 164 -22.01 8.83 -2.53
N GLY A 165 -21.42 7.75 -3.04
CA GLY A 165 -20.28 7.83 -3.96
C GLY A 165 -20.66 7.82 -5.44
N LEU A 166 -21.95 7.90 -5.80
CA LEU A 166 -22.44 8.03 -7.17
C LEU A 166 -23.26 9.32 -7.39
N TRP A 167 -23.46 10.10 -6.34
CA TRP A 167 -24.24 11.34 -6.39
C TRP A 167 -23.37 12.58 -6.70
N GLY A 168 -22.07 12.41 -6.92
CA GLY A 168 -21.19 13.50 -7.29
C GLY A 168 -21.03 13.65 -8.81
N SER A 169 -20.60 14.83 -9.22
CA SER A 169 -20.30 15.14 -10.62
C SER A 169 -18.89 14.67 -10.98
N SER A 170 -18.70 14.28 -12.25
CA SER A 170 -17.36 14.00 -12.80
C SER A 170 -16.58 15.28 -13.16
N GLU A 171 -17.19 16.44 -12.93
CA GLU A 171 -16.66 17.77 -13.17
C GLU A 171 -17.28 18.74 -12.14
N VAL A 172 -16.51 19.70 -11.64
CA VAL A 172 -16.97 20.76 -10.73
C VAL A 172 -16.40 22.11 -11.17
N ASP A 173 -16.91 23.21 -10.62
CA ASP A 173 -16.39 24.53 -10.93
C ASP A 173 -14.89 24.66 -10.53
N GLU A 174 -14.14 25.48 -11.27
CA GLU A 174 -12.69 25.65 -11.06
C GLU A 174 -12.35 26.06 -9.62
N GLU A 175 -13.15 26.97 -9.04
CA GLU A 175 -12.98 27.43 -7.65
C GLU A 175 -13.21 26.29 -6.65
N GLU A 176 -14.25 25.47 -6.87
CA GLU A 176 -14.54 24.32 -6.01
C GLU A 176 -13.42 23.27 -6.11
N MET A 177 -12.93 22.98 -7.32
CA MET A 177 -11.82 22.05 -7.51
C MET A 177 -10.56 22.55 -6.82
N LYS A 178 -10.27 23.85 -6.92
CA LYS A 178 -9.12 24.49 -6.25
C LYS A 178 -9.24 24.37 -4.73
N GLU A 179 -10.39 24.72 -4.15
CA GLU A 179 -10.62 24.60 -2.71
C GLU A 179 -10.37 23.15 -2.24
N ARG A 180 -10.88 22.16 -3.00
CA ARG A 180 -10.66 20.74 -2.70
C ARG A 180 -9.18 20.33 -2.73
N MET A 181 -8.39 20.87 -3.65
CA MET A 181 -6.96 20.59 -3.73
C MET A 181 -6.18 21.27 -2.59
N ASP A 182 -6.55 22.50 -2.21
CA ASP A 182 -5.97 23.23 -1.08
C ASP A 182 -6.23 22.49 0.25
N ASP A 183 -7.46 21.99 0.42
CA ASP A 183 -7.88 21.16 1.56
C ASP A 183 -7.13 19.82 1.60
N LEU A 184 -6.99 19.19 0.43
CA LEU A 184 -6.25 17.94 0.29
C LEU A 184 -4.78 18.15 0.63
N TYR A 185 -4.16 19.24 0.14
CA TYR A 185 -2.78 19.60 0.44
C TYR A 185 -2.58 19.82 1.94
N THR A 186 -3.49 20.52 2.61
CA THR A 186 -3.43 20.69 4.07
C THR A 186 -3.53 19.33 4.77
N TYR A 187 -4.50 18.50 4.40
CA TYR A 187 -4.71 17.20 5.03
C TYR A 187 -3.55 16.21 4.79
N VAL A 188 -2.97 16.18 3.59
CA VAL A 188 -1.88 15.27 3.23
C VAL A 188 -0.54 15.87 3.63
N LYS A 189 -0.16 17.04 3.14
CA LYS A 189 1.19 17.57 3.32
C LYS A 189 1.43 18.20 4.69
N LYS A 190 0.46 18.98 5.21
CA LYS A 190 0.65 19.70 6.49
C LYS A 190 0.34 18.82 7.70
N GLU A 191 -0.74 18.04 7.65
CA GLU A 191 -1.11 17.12 8.73
C GLU A 191 -0.40 15.76 8.62
N GLY A 192 0.16 15.45 7.44
CA GLY A 192 0.88 14.21 7.13
C GLY A 192 -0.02 12.97 7.01
N ASN A 193 -1.32 13.15 6.76
CA ASN A 193 -2.25 12.03 6.68
C ASN A 193 -2.20 11.32 5.31
N ILE A 194 -2.82 10.13 5.25
CA ILE A 194 -3.11 9.42 4.00
C ILE A 194 -4.58 9.67 3.65
N ALA A 195 -4.82 10.44 2.59
CA ALA A 195 -6.17 10.67 2.09
C ALA A 195 -6.68 9.42 1.38
N TYR A 196 -7.93 9.05 1.70
CA TYR A 196 -8.71 8.13 0.89
C TYR A 196 -9.66 8.98 0.08
N GLN A 197 -9.65 8.84 -1.24
CA GLN A 197 -10.58 9.56 -2.10
C GLN A 197 -11.39 8.58 -2.94
N MET A 198 -12.69 8.84 -3.00
CA MET A 198 -13.61 8.19 -3.92
C MET A 198 -13.61 9.00 -5.20
N LEU A 199 -13.45 8.35 -6.35
CA LEU A 199 -13.45 9.05 -7.64
C LEU A 199 -14.86 9.02 -8.20
N GLN A 200 -15.41 10.20 -8.50
CA GLN A 200 -16.68 10.32 -9.22
C GLN A 200 -16.37 10.23 -10.70
N ILE A 201 -16.62 9.06 -11.27
CA ILE A 201 -16.40 8.77 -12.70
C ILE A 201 -17.76 8.44 -13.31
N LYS A 202 -18.06 9.03 -14.46
CA LYS A 202 -19.32 8.79 -15.16
C LYS A 202 -19.44 7.31 -15.57
N GLY A 203 -20.45 6.62 -15.03
CA GLY A 203 -20.77 5.24 -15.39
C GLY A 203 -19.94 4.17 -14.69
N ILE A 204 -19.06 4.52 -13.74
CA ILE A 204 -18.31 3.56 -12.92
C ILE A 204 -18.84 3.58 -11.49
N ASP A 205 -19.16 2.40 -10.97
CA ASP A 205 -19.84 2.25 -9.69
C ASP A 205 -18.95 2.49 -8.45
N SER A 206 -17.64 2.30 -8.59
CA SER A 206 -16.70 2.39 -7.47
C SER A 206 -15.24 2.42 -7.93
N HIS A 207 -14.60 3.58 -7.79
CA HIS A 207 -13.15 3.70 -7.90
C HIS A 207 -12.58 4.55 -6.77
N ALA A 208 -11.37 4.21 -6.31
CA ALA A 208 -10.71 4.97 -5.25
C ALA A 208 -9.20 4.90 -5.38
N TRP A 209 -8.56 5.92 -4.82
CA TRP A 209 -7.13 5.92 -4.63
C TRP A 209 -6.76 6.40 -3.23
N LEU A 210 -5.48 6.29 -2.91
CA LEU A 210 -4.88 6.89 -1.73
C LEU A 210 -3.91 7.98 -2.14
N VAL A 211 -4.05 9.18 -1.59
CA VAL A 211 -3.05 10.26 -1.75
C VAL A 211 -2.23 10.31 -0.48
N PHE A 212 -0.92 10.14 -0.61
CA PHE A 212 -0.02 10.01 0.53
C PHE A 212 1.18 10.96 0.50
N ASP A 213 1.37 11.70 -0.60
CA ASP A 213 2.20 12.90 -0.62
C ASP A 213 1.63 13.90 -1.62
N MET A 214 1.96 15.18 -1.40
CA MET A 214 1.67 16.28 -2.32
C MET A 214 2.79 17.29 -2.34
N GLU A 215 3.05 17.86 -3.51
CA GLU A 215 4.00 18.97 -3.69
C GLU A 215 3.29 20.15 -4.34
N LYS A 216 3.58 21.36 -3.87
CA LYS A 216 3.02 22.57 -4.48
C LYS A 216 3.90 22.97 -5.66
N THR A 217 3.30 23.21 -6.81
CA THR A 217 3.98 23.69 -8.02
C THR A 217 3.77 25.20 -8.17
N SER A 218 4.25 25.78 -9.28
CA SER A 218 4.00 27.19 -9.59
C SER A 218 2.53 27.47 -9.96
N SER A 219 1.80 26.45 -10.42
CA SER A 219 0.44 26.56 -10.97
C SER A 219 -0.59 25.68 -10.28
N GLY A 220 -0.21 24.89 -9.27
CA GLY A 220 -1.12 23.97 -8.58
C GLY A 220 -0.39 22.94 -7.71
N TYR A 221 -0.65 21.65 -7.96
CA TYR A 221 -0.19 20.55 -7.11
C TYR A 221 0.19 19.29 -7.89
N ASP A 222 1.27 18.65 -7.45
CA ASP A 222 1.60 17.26 -7.80
C ASP A 222 1.13 16.34 -6.68
N LEU A 223 0.31 15.34 -7.03
CA LEU A 223 -0.27 14.38 -6.11
C LEU A 223 0.39 13.02 -6.31
N LEU A 224 1.02 12.47 -5.27
CA LEU A 224 1.52 11.10 -5.29
C LEU A 224 0.41 10.15 -4.79
N VAL A 225 -0.09 9.32 -5.71
CA VAL A 225 -1.28 8.49 -5.50
C VAL A 225 -0.99 7.00 -5.64
N LEU A 226 -1.68 6.17 -4.85
CA LEU A 226 -1.81 4.73 -5.05
C LEU A 226 -3.25 4.43 -5.46
N ASP A 227 -3.44 4.15 -6.74
CA ASP A 227 -4.73 3.82 -7.33
C ASP A 227 -5.09 2.34 -7.04
N SER A 228 -6.37 2.06 -6.72
CA SER A 228 -6.83 0.72 -6.31
C SER A 228 -6.65 -0.37 -7.37
N ASN A 229 -6.40 -0.02 -8.63
CA ASN A 229 -6.17 -0.96 -9.73
C ASN A 229 -4.68 -1.24 -9.98
N TYR A 230 -3.79 -0.49 -9.32
CA TYR A 230 -2.35 -0.57 -9.57
C TYR A 230 -1.56 -0.88 -8.30
N GLN A 231 -0.42 -1.54 -8.49
CA GLN A 231 0.51 -1.92 -7.43
C GLN A 231 1.76 -1.03 -7.44
N ARG A 232 1.58 0.20 -7.93
CA ARG A 232 2.63 1.21 -8.04
C ARG A 232 2.01 2.58 -7.79
N SER A 233 2.81 3.49 -7.25
CA SER A 233 2.41 4.88 -7.15
C SER A 233 2.43 5.57 -8.51
N GLN A 234 1.62 6.60 -8.65
CA GLN A 234 1.53 7.44 -9.83
C GLN A 234 1.52 8.91 -9.38
N VAL A 235 1.99 9.81 -10.24
CA VAL A 235 1.87 11.25 -10.00
C VAL A 235 0.72 11.77 -10.85
N TYR A 236 -0.19 12.52 -10.24
CA TYR A 236 -1.24 13.26 -10.92
C TYR A 236 -0.99 14.75 -10.74
N HIS A 237 -1.11 15.49 -11.84
CA HIS A 237 -0.90 16.93 -11.87
C HIS A 237 -2.24 17.65 -11.84
N TYR A 238 -2.38 18.57 -10.91
CA TYR A 238 -3.46 19.54 -10.87
C TYR A 238 -2.88 20.93 -11.15
N ASP A 239 -3.45 21.61 -12.13
CA ASP A 239 -3.22 23.02 -12.41
C ASP A 239 -4.48 23.82 -12.08
N GLU A 240 -4.29 25.04 -11.55
CA GLU A 240 -5.37 26.00 -11.32
C GLU A 240 -6.15 26.24 -12.63
N GLY A 241 -7.48 26.23 -12.54
CA GLY A 241 -8.38 26.25 -13.69
C GLY A 241 -8.87 24.87 -14.15
N MET A 242 -8.32 23.77 -13.61
CA MET A 242 -8.89 22.44 -13.86
C MET A 242 -10.22 22.26 -13.12
N THR A 243 -11.22 21.72 -13.82
CA THR A 243 -12.55 21.34 -13.30
C THR A 243 -12.66 19.85 -12.94
N SER A 244 -11.72 19.03 -13.43
CA SER A 244 -11.64 17.58 -13.20
C SER A 244 -10.22 17.08 -13.49
N PHE A 245 -9.91 15.85 -13.07
CA PHE A 245 -8.76 15.09 -13.60
C PHE A 245 -9.21 14.23 -14.77
N HIS A 246 -8.29 13.92 -15.69
CA HIS A 246 -8.54 13.00 -16.80
C HIS A 246 -7.69 11.74 -16.68
N HIS A 247 -8.27 10.57 -16.95
CA HIS A 247 -7.54 9.32 -17.11
C HIS A 247 -8.00 8.60 -18.38
N SER A 248 -7.05 8.10 -19.18
CA SER A 248 -7.32 7.55 -20.52
C SER A 248 -8.37 6.44 -20.56
N TYR A 249 -8.52 5.67 -19.48
CA TYR A 249 -9.48 4.58 -19.40
C TYR A 249 -10.78 4.94 -18.66
N TYR A 250 -10.77 5.95 -17.77
CA TYR A 250 -11.94 6.30 -16.97
C TYR A 250 -12.66 7.55 -17.50
N GLY A 251 -12.01 8.35 -18.34
CA GLY A 251 -12.46 9.69 -18.69
C GLY A 251 -12.21 10.69 -17.56
N ASP A 252 -13.07 11.70 -17.50
CA ASP A 252 -12.99 12.77 -16.51
C ASP A 252 -13.54 12.33 -15.16
N PHE A 253 -12.90 12.79 -14.09
CA PHE A 253 -13.27 12.45 -12.73
C PHE A 253 -12.89 13.51 -11.70
N VAL A 254 -13.68 13.56 -10.62
CA VAL A 254 -13.39 14.42 -9.47
C VAL A 254 -13.19 13.55 -8.22
N PRO A 255 -12.08 13.72 -7.48
CA PRO A 255 -11.82 12.97 -6.26
C PRO A 255 -12.46 13.62 -5.03
N TYR A 256 -13.12 12.81 -4.20
CA TYR A 256 -13.78 13.24 -2.97
C TYR A 256 -13.13 12.59 -1.75
N THR A 257 -12.47 13.41 -0.93
CA THR A 257 -11.80 12.94 0.29
C THR A 257 -12.80 12.43 1.31
N GLY A 258 -12.71 11.15 1.63
CA GLY A 258 -13.63 10.47 2.54
C GLY A 258 -12.95 9.85 3.76
N LYS A 259 -13.78 9.41 4.70
CA LYS A 259 -13.37 8.52 5.81
C LYS A 259 -12.18 9.03 6.64
N LYS A 260 -12.03 10.35 6.81
CA LYS A 260 -11.02 10.97 7.70
C LYS A 260 -11.14 10.42 9.14
N SER A 261 -12.36 10.18 9.62
CA SER A 261 -12.62 9.63 10.96
C SER A 261 -12.15 8.17 11.14
N GLU A 262 -12.15 7.35 10.09
CA GLU A 262 -11.57 6.00 10.16
C GLU A 262 -10.05 6.06 10.29
N PHE A 263 -9.41 6.93 9.50
CA PHE A 263 -7.95 7.11 9.57
C PHE A 263 -7.50 7.59 10.95
N ARG A 264 -8.19 8.60 11.52
CA ARG A 264 -7.93 9.06 12.89
C ARG A 264 -8.07 7.96 13.94
N LYS A 265 -8.98 6.99 13.76
CA LYS A 265 -9.10 5.84 14.67
C LYS A 265 -7.89 4.91 14.58
N ALA A 266 -7.37 4.66 13.38
CA ALA A 266 -6.16 3.87 13.18
C ALA A 266 -4.93 4.54 13.82
N LEU A 267 -4.78 5.86 13.65
CA LEU A 267 -3.70 6.61 14.30
C LEU A 267 -3.79 6.52 15.84
N LYS A 268 -4.98 6.71 16.42
CA LYS A 268 -5.21 6.55 17.86
C LYS A 268 -4.89 5.15 18.37
N ALA A 269 -5.15 4.12 17.56
CA ALA A 269 -4.83 2.75 17.90
C ALA A 269 -3.31 2.52 17.98
N VAL A 270 -2.55 3.14 17.09
CA VAL A 270 -1.08 3.11 17.12
C VAL A 270 -0.54 3.93 18.30
N GLU A 271 -1.05 5.13 18.53
CA GLU A 271 -0.68 5.97 19.67
C GLU A 271 -0.86 5.22 21.00
N LYS A 272 -2.04 4.61 21.21
CA LYS A 272 -2.33 3.78 22.40
C LYS A 272 -1.39 2.58 22.53
N TYR A 273 -0.95 2.00 21.41
CA TYR A 273 -0.05 0.85 21.44
C TYR A 273 1.39 1.27 21.79
N CYS A 274 1.80 2.48 21.39
CA CYS A 274 3.16 2.97 21.54
C CYS A 274 3.45 3.67 22.86
N ASN A 275 2.42 4.17 23.53
CA ASN A 275 2.47 4.66 24.90
C ASN A 275 2.23 3.54 25.92
#